data_AF-A0A377Z5K6-F1
#
_entry.id   AF-A0A377Z5K6-F1
#
_cell.length_a   1.000
_cell.length_b   1.000
_cell.length_c   1.000
_cell.angle_alpha   90.00
_cell.angle_beta   90.00
_cell.angle_gamma   90.00
#
_symmetry.space_group_name_H-M   'P 1'
#
loop_
_entity.id
_entity.type
_entity.pdbx_description
1 polymer ?
#
loop_
_entity_poly.entity_id
_entity_poly.type
_entity_poly.pdbx_seq_one_letter_code
_entity_poly.pdbx_strand_id
1 'polypeptide(L)'
;MYKSTPSAAWCKKRLLVTSLFAAIYQTSAIAADTSAVSGEAVDDTSEQMTVTAPAPVQKAGSEHSISARELENKGANDFGSIMRYEPLISATGASGGSGNGKSGFDRGGYTGYNIRGMESNRVGIDVDGIAQPNATGRGYVGRAGLNTFGIGRDYIDPYMYGSVDIQSGATSTETANSAIGGNVSFRPKSADDYLRPGKTSAFGYRSGYDSADRSWHNGVTVAGGDEFLRGILVYSRRDGQETENNSGTVDAYPANWHSDAFLASGIWQPNDEHKLTSTFDYYHKPTTPTTIPGTPAATAPSAPPTRPARPGAGA
;
A
#
# COMPACT_ATOMS: atom_id res chain seq x y z
N MET A 1 -30.96 23.65 -43.29
CA MET A 1 -30.29 24.51 -44.30
C MET A 1 -30.18 25.91 -43.71
N TYR A 2 -29.06 26.61 -43.98
CA TYR A 2 -28.48 27.82 -43.35
C TYR A 2 -27.73 27.53 -42.02
N LYS A 3 -26.39 27.34 -41.98
CA LYS A 3 -25.22 28.21 -42.31
C LYS A 3 -25.36 29.62 -41.72
N SER A 4 -24.38 30.25 -41.06
CA SER A 4 -23.12 29.94 -40.38
C SER A 4 -22.65 31.28 -39.76
N THR A 5 -21.84 31.21 -38.69
CA THR A 5 -21.11 32.23 -37.88
C THR A 5 -20.39 33.35 -38.69
N PRO A 6 -19.80 34.45 -38.11
CA PRO A 6 -19.20 34.60 -36.76
C PRO A 6 -19.28 36.02 -36.08
N SER A 7 -18.79 36.16 -34.84
CA SER A 7 -17.83 37.23 -34.44
C SER A 7 -17.43 37.13 -32.96
N ALA A 8 -16.16 37.40 -32.69
CA ALA A 8 -15.51 37.38 -31.38
C ALA A 8 -15.41 38.80 -30.79
N ALA A 9 -15.54 38.93 -29.46
CA ALA A 9 -14.71 39.80 -28.62
C ALA A 9 -15.19 39.81 -27.16
N TRP A 10 -14.36 39.22 -26.30
CA TRP A 10 -13.82 39.79 -25.06
C TRP A 10 -14.40 41.13 -24.56
N CYS A 11 -14.94 41.19 -23.34
CA CYS A 11 -14.27 41.76 -22.16
C CYS A 11 -15.27 42.05 -21.01
N LYS A 12 -14.71 42.14 -19.81
CA LYS A 12 -15.27 41.92 -18.48
C LYS A 12 -16.13 43.06 -17.91
N LYS A 13 -16.91 42.65 -16.88
CA LYS A 13 -17.21 43.30 -15.58
C LYS A 13 -18.68 43.62 -15.41
N ARG A 14 -19.36 42.93 -14.46
CA ARG A 14 -20.42 43.53 -13.64
C ARG A 14 -20.45 42.95 -12.23
N LEU A 15 -20.49 43.87 -11.27
CA LEU A 15 -20.63 43.66 -9.83
C LEU A 15 -22.01 43.11 -9.47
N LEU A 16 -21.99 42.34 -8.38
CA LEU A 16 -23.02 42.09 -7.36
C LEU A 16 -24.19 43.09 -7.29
N VAL A 17 -25.41 42.56 -7.16
CA VAL A 17 -26.45 43.10 -6.26
C VAL A 17 -27.27 41.96 -5.65
N THR A 18 -27.30 41.94 -4.33
CA THR A 18 -28.09 41.15 -3.38
C THR A 18 -29.55 41.63 -3.28
N SER A 19 -30.52 40.73 -3.02
CA SER A 19 -31.59 41.02 -2.03
C SER A 19 -32.47 39.80 -1.72
N LEU A 20 -32.55 39.54 -0.42
CA LEU A 20 -33.45 38.66 0.33
C LEU A 20 -34.81 39.34 0.53
N PHE A 21 -35.94 38.62 0.43
CA PHE A 21 -37.19 38.99 1.12
C PHE A 21 -38.06 37.75 1.37
N ALA A 22 -38.50 37.61 2.63
CA ALA A 22 -39.40 36.58 3.14
C ALA A 22 -40.79 37.16 3.41
N ALA A 23 -41.70 36.28 3.90
CA ALA A 23 -43.00 36.54 4.58
C ALA A 23 -44.24 36.73 3.65
N ILE A 24 -45.48 36.27 3.93
CA ILE A 24 -46.19 35.67 5.10
C ILE A 24 -47.56 35.09 4.61
N TYR A 25 -47.98 33.96 5.22
CA TYR A 25 -49.33 33.40 5.54
C TYR A 25 -50.64 33.81 4.81
N GLN A 26 -51.51 32.80 4.56
CA GLN A 26 -52.73 32.52 5.36
C GLN A 26 -53.48 31.23 4.93
N THR A 27 -54.04 30.55 5.93
CA THR A 27 -54.82 29.31 5.92
C THR A 27 -56.33 29.57 5.89
N SER A 28 -57.11 28.61 5.38
CA SER A 28 -58.55 28.43 5.69
C SER A 28 -58.94 26.96 5.52
N ALA A 29 -59.76 26.48 6.47
CA ALA A 29 -60.02 25.09 6.81
C ALA A 29 -61.44 24.60 6.44
N ILE A 30 -61.73 23.34 6.83
CA ILE A 30 -63.03 22.64 7.05
C ILE A 30 -63.51 21.75 5.88
N ALA A 31 -63.98 20.50 6.05
CA ALA A 31 -63.91 19.48 7.12
C ALA A 31 -64.56 18.16 6.63
N ALA A 32 -64.20 17.03 7.29
CA ALA A 32 -64.98 15.82 7.64
C ALA A 32 -65.72 15.02 6.54
N ASP A 33 -65.84 13.69 6.54
CA ASP A 33 -65.44 12.59 7.45
C ASP A 33 -65.64 11.27 6.68
N THR A 34 -64.81 10.25 6.90
CA THR A 34 -65.18 8.86 7.27
C THR A 34 -63.99 7.92 7.08
N SER A 35 -63.61 7.36 8.22
CA SER A 35 -62.55 6.43 8.59
C SER A 35 -62.26 5.23 7.68
N ALA A 36 -60.96 4.94 7.51
CA ALA A 36 -60.41 3.59 7.63
C ALA A 36 -59.03 3.67 8.30
N VAL A 37 -58.86 2.90 9.38
CA VAL A 37 -57.61 2.77 10.14
C VAL A 37 -56.59 1.97 9.32
N SER A 38 -55.44 2.58 9.04
CA SER A 38 -54.20 1.90 8.66
C SER A 38 -53.05 2.62 9.35
N GLY A 39 -52.19 1.84 10.01
CA GLY A 39 -51.17 2.31 10.95
C GLY A 39 -50.27 3.43 10.42
N GLU A 40 -49.86 4.28 11.36
CA GLU A 40 -49.00 5.45 11.16
C GLU A 40 -47.75 5.11 10.35
N ALA A 41 -47.70 5.63 9.12
CA ALA A 41 -46.44 5.91 8.45
C ALA A 41 -45.96 7.28 8.96
N VAL A 42 -44.89 7.27 9.75
CA VAL A 42 -44.13 8.47 10.07
C VAL A 42 -43.53 8.96 8.75
N ASP A 43 -44.00 10.12 8.28
CA ASP A 43 -43.48 10.82 7.11
C ASP A 43 -42.09 11.40 7.46
N ASP A 44 -41.05 10.61 7.19
CA ASP A 44 -39.66 11.03 7.32
C ASP A 44 -39.35 12.02 6.18
N THR A 45 -39.53 13.30 6.47
CA THR A 45 -39.27 14.44 5.57
C THR A 45 -37.78 14.81 5.48
N SER A 46 -36.87 13.90 5.83
CA SER A 46 -35.43 14.12 5.67
C SER A 46 -35.02 14.12 4.19
N GLU A 47 -34.04 14.97 3.85
CA GLU A 47 -33.49 15.06 2.49
C GLU A 47 -32.94 13.70 2.05
N GLN A 48 -33.63 13.04 1.13
CA GLN A 48 -33.23 11.74 0.61
C GLN A 48 -32.03 11.90 -0.35
N MET A 49 -30.82 11.65 0.15
CA MET A 49 -29.60 11.61 -0.68
C MET A 49 -29.69 10.43 -1.65
N THR A 50 -29.99 10.72 -2.92
CA THR A 50 -29.97 9.71 -4.00
C THR A 50 -28.53 9.49 -4.46
N VAL A 51 -27.94 8.36 -4.07
CA VAL A 51 -26.62 7.94 -4.53
C VAL A 51 -26.78 7.15 -5.84
N THR A 52 -26.36 7.72 -6.97
CA THR A 52 -26.39 7.08 -8.31
C THR A 52 -25.21 6.13 -8.56
N ALA A 53 -24.40 5.83 -7.54
CA ALA A 53 -23.33 4.86 -7.65
C ALA A 53 -23.91 3.43 -7.83
N PRO A 54 -23.27 2.57 -8.63
CA PRO A 54 -23.62 1.15 -8.68
C PRO A 54 -23.63 0.58 -7.26
N ALA A 55 -24.64 -0.22 -6.92
CA ALA A 55 -24.71 -0.87 -5.61
C ALA A 55 -23.40 -1.67 -5.39
N PRO A 56 -22.68 -1.46 -4.27
CA PRO A 56 -21.47 -2.21 -4.01
C PRO A 56 -21.83 -3.69 -3.92
N VAL A 57 -21.15 -4.52 -4.72
CA VAL A 57 -21.30 -5.97 -4.64
C VAL A 57 -20.80 -6.37 -3.25
N GLN A 58 -21.72 -6.72 -2.34
CA GLN A 58 -21.35 -7.16 -1.01
C GLN A 58 -20.71 -8.54 -1.11
N LYS A 59 -19.38 -8.60 -0.97
CA LYS A 59 -18.66 -9.85 -0.75
C LYS A 59 -18.58 -10.10 0.75
N ALA A 60 -18.73 -11.37 1.15
CA ALA A 60 -18.52 -11.75 2.54
C ALA A 60 -17.05 -11.52 2.93
N GLY A 61 -16.82 -10.94 4.11
CA GLY A 61 -15.48 -10.65 4.63
C GLY A 61 -15.35 -9.23 5.18
N SER A 62 -14.16 -8.89 5.66
CA SER A 62 -13.80 -7.51 6.00
C SER A 62 -12.66 -7.10 5.08
N GLU A 63 -12.96 -6.27 4.09
CA GLU A 63 -12.00 -5.72 3.15
C GLU A 63 -11.84 -4.21 3.38
N HIS A 64 -10.60 -3.75 3.36
CA HIS A 64 -10.25 -2.34 3.48
C HIS A 64 -9.15 -2.01 2.48
N SER A 65 -9.25 -0.87 1.80
CA SER A 65 -8.28 -0.45 0.79
C SER A 65 -7.69 0.89 1.16
N ILE A 66 -6.35 0.96 1.15
CA ILE A 66 -5.59 2.18 1.39
C ILE A 66 -5.07 2.68 0.05
N SER A 67 -5.58 3.82 -0.41
CA SER A 67 -5.17 4.40 -1.70
C SER A 67 -3.77 5.01 -1.64
N ALA A 68 -3.10 5.18 -2.79
CA ALA A 68 -1.82 5.87 -2.88
C ALA A 68 -1.83 7.29 -2.28
N ARG A 69 -2.94 8.02 -2.46
CA ARG A 69 -3.11 9.35 -1.85
C ARG A 69 -3.18 9.27 -0.32
N GLU A 70 -3.79 8.22 0.20
CA GLU A 70 -3.87 7.99 1.64
C GLU A 70 -2.51 7.54 2.20
N LEU A 71 -1.78 6.67 1.50
CA LEU A 71 -0.39 6.33 1.82
C LEU A 71 0.50 7.58 1.87
N GLU A 72 0.33 8.49 0.89
CA GLU A 72 1.02 9.78 0.86
C GLU A 72 0.69 10.65 2.07
N ASN A 73 -0.61 10.82 2.38
CA ASN A 73 -1.07 11.61 3.51
C ASN A 73 -0.60 11.05 4.87
N LYS A 74 -0.51 9.72 4.99
CA LYS A 74 0.01 9.03 6.18
C LYS A 74 1.54 9.10 6.29
N GLY A 75 2.24 9.57 5.25
CA GLY A 75 3.69 9.51 5.18
C GLY A 75 4.20 8.07 5.16
N ALA A 76 3.44 7.14 4.58
CA ALA A 76 3.77 5.72 4.56
C ALA A 76 5.01 5.45 3.70
N ASN A 77 6.02 4.83 4.30
CA ASN A 77 7.33 4.55 3.72
C ASN A 77 7.80 3.10 3.93
N ASP A 78 7.12 2.34 4.78
CA ASP A 78 7.39 0.93 5.10
C ASP A 78 6.10 0.22 5.59
N PHE A 79 6.19 -1.07 5.93
CA PHE A 79 5.03 -1.86 6.38
C PHE A 79 4.39 -1.30 7.65
N GLY A 80 5.19 -0.82 8.60
CA GLY A 80 4.67 -0.29 9.87
C GLY A 80 3.90 1.00 9.71
N SER A 81 4.41 1.91 8.89
CA SER A 81 3.77 3.20 8.59
C SER A 81 2.53 3.06 7.72
N ILE A 82 2.47 2.08 6.80
CA ILE A 82 1.23 1.74 6.07
C ILE A 82 0.10 1.41 7.06
N MET A 83 0.38 0.55 8.05
CA MET A 83 -0.63 0.01 8.96
C MET A 83 -0.82 0.83 10.24
N ARG A 84 -0.11 1.96 10.40
CA ARG A 84 -0.06 2.73 11.66
C ARG A 84 -1.44 3.12 12.20
N TYR A 85 -2.39 3.40 11.31
CA TYR A 85 -3.75 3.82 11.65
C TYR A 85 -4.80 2.76 11.35
N GLU A 86 -4.38 1.54 11.03
CA GLU A 86 -5.28 0.44 10.75
C GLU A 86 -5.60 -0.33 12.03
N PRO A 87 -6.88 -0.35 12.48
CA PRO A 87 -7.24 -0.96 13.74
C PRO A 87 -7.07 -2.47 13.69
N LEU A 88 -6.49 -3.06 14.75
CA LEU A 88 -6.24 -4.51 14.88
C LEU A 88 -5.28 -5.08 13.83
N ILE A 89 -4.54 -4.22 13.15
CA ILE A 89 -3.53 -4.57 12.15
C ILE A 89 -2.21 -3.93 12.56
N SER A 90 -1.12 -4.68 12.48
CA SER A 90 0.23 -4.15 12.73
C SER A 90 1.25 -4.85 11.86
N ALA A 91 2.38 -4.20 11.61
CA ALA A 91 3.52 -4.87 10.99
C ALA A 91 4.33 -5.61 12.06
N THR A 92 4.70 -6.85 11.75
CA THR A 92 5.54 -7.70 12.61
C THR A 92 6.99 -7.62 12.18
N GLY A 93 7.91 -7.80 13.11
CA GLY A 93 9.35 -7.65 12.88
C GLY A 93 9.95 -6.56 13.76
N ALA A 94 11.24 -6.30 13.58
CA ALA A 94 11.96 -5.30 14.36
C ALA A 94 12.83 -4.45 13.44
N SER A 95 12.90 -3.15 13.72
CA SER A 95 13.78 -2.19 13.00
C SER A 95 15.26 -2.56 13.13
N GLY A 96 15.61 -3.47 14.03
CA GLY A 96 16.93 -4.04 14.18
C GLY A 96 17.46 -3.94 15.59
N GLY A 97 18.59 -4.59 15.83
CA GLY A 97 19.30 -4.51 17.10
C GLY A 97 20.72 -5.04 16.97
N SER A 98 21.40 -5.20 18.11
CA SER A 98 22.79 -5.70 18.14
C SER A 98 22.99 -7.03 17.40
N GLY A 99 21.95 -7.85 17.23
CA GLY A 99 22.00 -9.09 16.45
C GLY A 99 22.09 -8.88 14.93
N ASN A 100 21.65 -7.74 14.40
CA ASN A 100 21.52 -7.53 12.96
C ASN A 100 22.83 -7.74 12.20
N GLY A 101 22.81 -8.60 11.19
CA GLY A 101 23.96 -9.01 10.39
C GLY A 101 24.87 -10.06 11.04
N LYS A 102 24.65 -10.44 12.32
CA LYS A 102 25.52 -11.38 13.04
C LYS A 102 25.23 -12.85 12.76
N SER A 103 24.04 -13.17 12.28
CA SER A 103 23.70 -14.49 11.74
C SER A 103 22.92 -14.36 10.43
N GLY A 104 22.86 -15.45 9.66
CA GLY A 104 21.99 -15.52 8.48
C GLY A 104 20.50 -15.27 8.79
N PHE A 105 20.13 -15.33 10.07
CA PHE A 105 18.77 -15.16 10.58
C PHE A 105 18.60 -13.87 11.40
N ASP A 106 19.58 -13.00 11.51
CA ASP A 106 19.42 -11.73 12.22
C ASP A 106 19.47 -10.59 11.22
N ARG A 107 18.40 -10.33 10.49
CA ARG A 107 18.31 -9.16 9.60
C ARG A 107 17.11 -8.32 10.06
N GLY A 108 17.35 -7.02 10.22
CA GLY A 108 16.27 -6.07 10.52
C GLY A 108 15.28 -5.98 9.37
N GLY A 109 14.11 -5.43 9.66
CA GLY A 109 13.01 -5.28 8.71
C GLY A 109 11.73 -5.93 9.23
N TYR A 110 10.67 -5.77 8.45
CA TYR A 110 9.35 -6.30 8.79
C TYR A 110 9.19 -7.71 8.26
N THR A 111 8.84 -8.66 9.13
CA THR A 111 8.65 -10.08 8.78
C THR A 111 7.23 -10.40 8.28
N GLY A 112 6.37 -9.39 8.16
CA GLY A 112 5.01 -9.48 7.62
C GLY A 112 4.02 -8.66 8.44
N TYR A 113 2.76 -9.07 8.47
CA TYR A 113 1.69 -8.39 9.20
C TYR A 113 1.07 -9.29 10.27
N ASN A 114 0.49 -8.66 11.29
CA ASN A 114 -0.41 -9.25 12.26
C ASN A 114 -1.80 -8.67 12.03
N ILE A 115 -2.79 -9.54 11.81
CA ILE A 115 -4.21 -9.17 11.66
C ILE A 115 -4.99 -9.96 12.71
N ARG A 116 -5.64 -9.24 13.64
CA ARG A 116 -6.47 -9.83 14.70
C ARG A 116 -5.77 -10.96 15.48
N GLY A 117 -4.47 -10.82 15.74
CA GLY A 117 -3.66 -11.78 16.50
C GLY A 117 -3.04 -12.91 15.67
N MET A 118 -3.35 -13.00 14.37
CA MET A 118 -2.72 -13.93 13.43
C MET A 118 -1.58 -13.24 12.70
N GLU A 119 -0.41 -13.88 12.59
CA GLU A 119 0.78 -13.27 11.99
C GLU A 119 1.65 -14.26 11.21
N SER A 120 2.81 -13.81 10.76
CA SER A 120 3.77 -14.64 10.00
C SER A 120 3.16 -15.14 8.68
N ASN A 121 3.43 -16.38 8.28
CA ASN A 121 2.86 -17.01 7.09
C ASN A 121 1.36 -17.32 7.20
N ARG A 122 0.70 -16.96 8.32
CA ARG A 122 -0.75 -17.05 8.46
C ARG A 122 -1.45 -15.80 7.90
N VAL A 123 -0.71 -14.71 7.70
CA VAL A 123 -1.17 -13.54 6.94
C VAL A 123 -0.42 -13.51 5.62
N GLY A 124 -1.19 -13.54 4.53
CA GLY A 124 -0.67 -13.52 3.17
C GLY A 124 -0.18 -12.13 2.81
N ILE A 125 0.84 -12.09 1.94
CA ILE A 125 1.30 -10.86 1.30
C ILE A 125 1.48 -11.19 -0.17
N ASP A 126 0.88 -10.40 -1.04
CA ASP A 126 1.02 -10.54 -2.49
C ASP A 126 1.18 -9.18 -3.17
N VAL A 127 1.73 -9.22 -4.37
CA VAL A 127 1.80 -8.09 -5.28
C VAL A 127 1.03 -8.48 -6.53
N ASP A 128 -0.08 -7.78 -6.81
CA ASP A 128 -0.97 -8.07 -7.95
C ASP A 128 -1.39 -9.56 -8.03
N GLY A 129 -1.69 -10.17 -6.87
CA GLY A 129 -2.06 -11.59 -6.76
C GLY A 129 -0.87 -12.56 -6.74
N ILE A 130 0.37 -12.09 -6.94
CA ILE A 130 1.58 -12.92 -6.87
C ILE A 130 2.08 -12.98 -5.43
N ALA A 131 1.94 -14.16 -4.80
CA ALA A 131 2.35 -14.40 -3.43
C ALA A 131 3.85 -14.10 -3.21
N GLN A 132 4.14 -13.31 -2.18
CA GLN A 132 5.50 -12.99 -1.77
C GLN A 132 6.12 -14.12 -0.95
N PRO A 133 7.46 -14.28 -0.96
CA PRO A 133 8.14 -15.34 -0.23
C PRO A 133 7.72 -15.41 1.24
N ASN A 134 7.58 -16.63 1.76
CA ASN A 134 7.25 -16.87 3.16
C ASN A 134 8.35 -16.36 4.10
N ALA A 135 7.93 -15.94 5.31
CA ALA A 135 8.82 -15.61 6.39
C ALA A 135 9.73 -16.81 6.71
N THR A 136 11.04 -16.55 6.73
CA THR A 136 12.04 -17.57 7.06
C THR A 136 12.13 -17.72 8.57
N GLY A 137 11.70 -18.88 9.08
CA GLY A 137 11.80 -19.22 10.50
C GLY A 137 13.26 -19.37 10.95
N ARG A 138 13.53 -19.06 12.21
CA ARG A 138 14.85 -19.30 12.81
C ARG A 138 14.98 -20.75 13.28
N GLY A 139 15.94 -21.49 12.71
CA GLY A 139 16.35 -22.78 13.26
C GLY A 139 17.28 -22.55 14.45
N TYR A 140 16.85 -22.86 15.68
CA TYR A 140 17.76 -22.97 16.81
C TYR A 140 18.25 -24.41 16.93
N VAL A 141 19.52 -24.60 17.27
CA VAL A 141 20.10 -25.93 17.48
C VAL A 141 19.30 -26.63 18.59
N GLY A 142 18.61 -27.72 18.24
CA GLY A 142 17.82 -28.54 19.18
C GLY A 142 16.42 -28.01 19.54
N ARG A 143 15.95 -26.89 19.00
CA ARG A 143 14.55 -26.41 19.17
C ARG A 143 14.04 -25.73 17.90
N ALA A 144 12.85 -26.10 17.45
CA ALA A 144 12.13 -25.29 16.47
C ALA A 144 11.88 -23.91 17.10
N GLY A 145 12.45 -22.86 16.51
CA GLY A 145 12.12 -21.49 16.87
C GLY A 145 10.69 -21.22 16.47
N LEU A 146 9.73 -21.51 17.36
CA LEU A 146 8.32 -21.24 17.11
C LEU A 146 8.11 -19.72 17.08
N ASN A 147 7.52 -19.23 15.99
CA ASN A 147 7.19 -17.82 15.75
C ASN A 147 8.37 -16.83 15.84
N THR A 148 9.59 -17.27 15.54
CA THR A 148 10.75 -16.39 15.42
C THR A 148 11.19 -16.33 13.97
N PHE A 149 11.13 -15.13 13.41
CA PHE A 149 11.49 -14.85 12.02
C PHE A 149 12.69 -13.93 12.00
N GLY A 150 13.62 -14.27 11.11
CA GLY A 150 14.94 -13.68 11.13
C GLY A 150 15.24 -12.72 10.00
N ILE A 151 14.47 -12.80 8.93
CA ILE A 151 14.72 -12.09 7.68
C ILE A 151 13.45 -11.30 7.36
N GLY A 152 13.60 -9.99 7.18
CA GLY A 152 12.53 -9.12 6.71
C GLY A 152 11.94 -9.60 5.38
N ARG A 153 10.65 -9.37 5.19
CA ARG A 153 9.88 -9.61 3.96
C ARG A 153 9.45 -8.30 3.30
N ASP A 154 9.97 -7.17 3.78
CA ASP A 154 9.76 -5.83 3.24
C ASP A 154 10.56 -5.60 1.96
N TYR A 155 10.38 -6.49 0.98
CA TYR A 155 11.04 -6.48 -0.33
C TYR A 155 10.35 -5.52 -1.32
N ILE A 156 9.61 -4.54 -0.83
CA ILE A 156 8.77 -3.68 -1.65
C ILE A 156 8.82 -2.23 -1.13
N ASP A 157 8.79 -1.26 -2.04
CA ASP A 157 8.68 0.17 -1.69
C ASP A 157 7.23 0.65 -1.83
N PRO A 158 6.59 1.19 -0.78
CA PRO A 158 5.22 1.69 -0.85
C PRO A 158 4.97 2.71 -1.97
N TYR A 159 5.99 3.44 -2.43
CA TYR A 159 5.86 4.39 -3.53
C TYR A 159 5.53 3.73 -4.88
N MET A 160 5.82 2.44 -5.08
CA MET A 160 5.51 1.70 -6.32
C MET A 160 4.01 1.40 -6.48
N TYR A 161 3.24 1.45 -5.39
CA TYR A 161 1.87 0.90 -5.36
C TYR A 161 0.80 2.01 -5.42
N GLY A 162 -0.26 1.71 -6.15
CA GLY A 162 -1.46 2.53 -6.31
C GLY A 162 -2.47 2.33 -5.19
N SER A 163 -2.50 1.13 -4.59
CA SER A 163 -3.30 0.80 -3.42
C SER A 163 -2.71 -0.37 -2.64
N VAL A 164 -3.12 -0.49 -1.38
CA VAL A 164 -2.90 -1.66 -0.53
C VAL A 164 -4.26 -2.14 -0.04
N ASP A 165 -4.64 -3.34 -0.46
CA ASP A 165 -5.90 -3.97 -0.12
C ASP A 165 -5.67 -4.97 1.02
N ILE A 166 -6.48 -4.87 2.07
CA ILE A 166 -6.36 -5.67 3.28
C ILE A 166 -7.65 -6.45 3.48
N GLN A 167 -7.54 -7.77 3.39
CA GLN A 167 -8.62 -8.69 3.69
C GLN A 167 -8.35 -9.32 5.05
N SER A 168 -9.26 -9.12 6.01
CA SER A 168 -9.11 -9.67 7.36
C SER A 168 -9.90 -10.98 7.52
N GLY A 169 -9.27 -11.98 8.14
CA GLY A 169 -9.89 -13.29 8.38
C GLY A 169 -9.74 -14.25 7.21
N ALA A 170 -10.72 -15.14 7.03
CA ALA A 170 -10.72 -16.08 5.92
C ALA A 170 -10.85 -15.32 4.59
N THR A 171 -9.85 -15.48 3.73
CA THR A 171 -9.78 -14.81 2.44
C THR A 171 -10.67 -15.51 1.41
N SER A 172 -11.01 -14.79 0.34
CA SER A 172 -11.78 -15.37 -0.78
C SER A 172 -11.08 -16.61 -1.36
N THR A 173 -11.87 -17.61 -1.75
CA THR A 173 -11.36 -18.78 -2.49
C THR A 173 -10.95 -18.43 -3.92
N GLU A 174 -11.28 -17.22 -4.41
CA GLU A 174 -10.86 -16.71 -5.72
C GLU A 174 -9.34 -16.51 -5.80
N THR A 175 -8.67 -16.29 -4.67
CA THR A 175 -7.21 -16.11 -4.60
C THR A 175 -6.61 -17.28 -3.83
N ALA A 176 -5.83 -18.12 -4.53
CA ALA A 176 -5.12 -19.21 -3.88
C ALA A 176 -4.04 -18.65 -2.97
N ASN A 177 -4.25 -18.73 -1.66
CA ASN A 177 -3.26 -18.38 -0.66
C ASN A 177 -3.29 -19.39 0.50
N SER A 178 -2.21 -19.43 1.27
CA SER A 178 -2.11 -20.24 2.49
C SER A 178 -2.47 -19.45 3.74
N ALA A 179 -3.15 -18.32 3.58
CA ALA A 179 -3.36 -17.34 4.63
C ALA A 179 -4.71 -17.55 5.32
N ILE A 180 -4.67 -17.68 6.63
CA ILE A 180 -5.86 -17.97 7.46
C ILE A 180 -6.24 -16.77 8.35
N GLY A 181 -5.32 -15.85 8.59
CA GLY A 181 -5.53 -14.63 9.36
C GLY A 181 -5.96 -13.43 8.51
N GLY A 182 -5.78 -13.51 7.19
CA GLY A 182 -6.04 -12.43 6.25
C GLY A 182 -4.94 -12.33 5.19
N ASN A 183 -5.08 -11.36 4.30
CA ASN A 183 -4.15 -11.12 3.21
C ASN A 183 -3.97 -9.61 2.98
N VAL A 184 -2.73 -9.20 2.70
CA VAL A 184 -2.38 -7.82 2.33
C VAL A 184 -1.85 -7.83 0.91
N SER A 185 -2.65 -7.30 -0.02
CA SER A 185 -2.35 -7.25 -1.45
C SER A 185 -1.90 -5.85 -1.85
N PHE A 186 -0.77 -5.78 -2.53
CA PHE A 186 -0.21 -4.55 -3.07
C PHE A 186 -0.56 -4.47 -4.56
N ARG A 187 -1.33 -3.45 -4.95
CA ARG A 187 -1.61 -3.18 -6.36
C ARG A 187 -0.60 -2.18 -6.91
N PRO A 188 0.23 -2.55 -7.90
CA PRO A 188 1.20 -1.63 -8.48
C PRO A 188 0.51 -0.46 -9.19
N LYS A 189 1.17 0.70 -9.25
CA LYS A 189 0.65 1.86 -10.00
C LYS A 189 0.46 1.48 -11.47
N SER A 190 -0.69 1.83 -12.02
CA SER A 190 -1.03 1.57 -13.43
C SER A 190 -1.13 2.87 -14.22
N ALA A 191 -0.88 2.82 -15.53
CA ALA A 191 -1.10 3.95 -16.42
C ALA A 191 -2.57 4.42 -16.41
N ASP A 192 -3.52 3.50 -16.19
CA ASP A 192 -4.96 3.79 -16.07
C ASP A 192 -5.29 4.74 -14.90
N ASP A 193 -4.46 4.75 -13.86
CA ASP A 193 -4.69 5.61 -12.69
C ASP A 193 -4.36 7.08 -13.00
N TYR A 194 -3.49 7.32 -13.99
CA TYR A 194 -2.92 8.64 -14.29
C TYR A 194 -3.46 9.25 -15.59
N LEU A 195 -3.82 8.42 -16.57
CA LEU A 195 -4.25 8.81 -17.91
C LEU A 195 -5.76 8.68 -18.05
N ARG A 196 -6.38 9.60 -18.80
CA ARG A 196 -7.84 9.65 -19.04
C ARG A 196 -8.08 10.25 -20.43
N PRO A 197 -9.27 10.11 -21.05
CA PRO A 197 -9.59 10.81 -22.28
C PRO A 197 -9.27 12.31 -22.19
N GLY A 198 -8.44 12.82 -23.09
CA GLY A 198 -7.93 14.21 -23.06
C GLY A 198 -6.69 14.46 -22.20
N LYS A 199 -6.22 13.46 -21.44
CA LYS A 199 -4.98 13.50 -20.63
C LYS A 199 -4.11 12.29 -20.96
N THR A 200 -3.23 12.47 -21.95
CA THR A 200 -2.36 11.42 -22.53
C THR A 200 -0.97 11.33 -21.89
N SER A 201 -0.68 12.19 -20.91
CA SER A 201 0.57 12.14 -20.15
C SER A 201 0.37 12.58 -18.70
N ALA A 202 1.24 12.09 -17.83
CA ALA A 202 1.33 12.51 -16.44
C ALA A 202 2.78 12.45 -15.96
N PHE A 203 3.14 13.39 -15.09
CA PHE A 203 4.42 13.43 -14.40
C PHE A 203 4.15 13.69 -12.92
N GLY A 204 4.84 12.96 -12.06
CA GLY A 204 4.82 13.12 -10.61
C GLY A 204 6.23 13.03 -10.05
N TYR A 205 6.55 13.89 -9.10
CA TYR A 205 7.77 13.82 -8.31
C TYR A 205 7.41 13.97 -6.84
N ARG A 206 8.01 13.16 -5.99
CA ARG A 206 7.83 13.19 -4.54
C ARG A 206 9.20 13.18 -3.87
N SER A 207 9.40 14.12 -2.95
CA SER A 207 10.54 14.11 -2.03
C SER A 207 10.01 14.09 -0.61
N GLY A 208 10.65 13.32 0.28
CA GLY A 208 10.22 13.22 1.67
C GLY A 208 11.40 12.95 2.59
N TYR A 209 11.34 13.49 3.80
CA TYR A 209 12.32 13.24 4.85
C TYR A 209 11.62 12.62 6.05
N ASP A 210 12.13 11.50 6.55
CA ASP A 210 11.66 10.86 7.77
C ASP A 210 12.72 11.04 8.86
N SER A 211 12.36 11.73 9.95
CA SER A 211 13.29 11.98 11.04
C SER A 211 13.56 10.74 11.88
N ALA A 212 12.66 9.75 11.88
CA ALA A 212 12.80 8.57 12.72
C ALA A 212 14.03 7.74 12.34
N ASP A 213 14.40 7.71 11.06
CA ASP A 213 15.57 6.99 10.53
C ASP A 213 16.50 7.90 9.70
N ARG A 214 16.24 9.22 9.76
CA ARG A 214 16.94 10.27 9.02
C ARG A 214 16.99 9.98 7.51
N SER A 215 15.98 9.31 6.98
CA SER A 215 15.94 8.91 5.58
C SER A 215 15.41 10.02 4.67
N TRP A 216 15.98 10.09 3.47
CA TRP A 216 15.51 10.94 2.38
C TRP A 216 15.00 10.07 1.24
N HIS A 217 13.76 10.30 0.83
CA HIS A 217 13.12 9.65 -0.32
C HIS A 217 13.02 10.59 -1.50
N ASN A 218 13.32 10.09 -2.69
CA ASN A 218 13.04 10.74 -3.97
C ASN A 218 12.38 9.75 -4.92
N GLY A 219 11.15 10.04 -5.30
CA GLY A 219 10.33 9.22 -6.17
C GLY A 219 9.89 9.99 -7.41
N VAL A 220 9.92 9.33 -8.57
CA VAL A 220 9.45 9.86 -9.86
C VAL A 220 8.43 8.90 -10.45
N THR A 221 7.37 9.44 -11.03
CA THR A 221 6.35 8.70 -11.77
C THR A 221 6.12 9.41 -13.10
N VAL A 222 6.21 8.66 -14.20
CA VAL A 222 5.92 9.14 -15.55
C VAL A 222 4.95 8.17 -16.20
N ALA A 223 3.82 8.67 -16.67
CA ALA A 223 2.87 7.88 -17.44
C ALA A 223 2.58 8.56 -18.78
N GLY A 224 2.35 7.76 -19.81
CA GLY A 224 2.04 8.27 -21.14
C GLY A 224 1.38 7.23 -22.02
N GLY A 225 0.59 7.70 -22.97
CA GLY A 225 -0.06 6.86 -23.96
C GLY A 225 -1.48 7.31 -24.28
N ASP A 226 -2.19 6.43 -24.96
CA ASP A 226 -3.56 6.62 -25.43
C ASP A 226 -4.45 5.43 -25.06
N GLU A 227 -5.60 5.31 -25.73
CA GLU A 227 -6.55 4.22 -25.52
C GLU A 227 -6.01 2.85 -25.97
N PHE A 228 -5.09 2.80 -26.92
CA PHE A 228 -4.55 1.55 -27.49
C PHE A 228 -3.27 1.08 -26.81
N LEU A 229 -2.35 2.00 -26.51
CA LEU A 229 -1.07 1.69 -25.88
C LEU A 229 -0.73 2.76 -24.87
N ARG A 230 -0.56 2.33 -23.62
CA ARG A 230 -0.19 3.20 -22.51
C ARG A 230 0.71 2.51 -21.52
N GLY A 231 1.56 3.29 -20.89
CA GLY A 231 2.53 2.77 -19.94
C GLY A 231 2.87 3.76 -18.84
N ILE A 232 3.52 3.22 -17.83
CA ILE A 232 3.98 3.94 -16.66
C ILE A 232 5.38 3.46 -16.26
N LEU A 233 6.22 4.39 -15.88
CA LEU A 233 7.53 4.17 -15.28
C LEU A 233 7.54 4.84 -13.90
N VAL A 234 7.96 4.11 -12.90
CA VAL A 234 8.07 4.59 -11.52
C VAL A 234 9.45 4.23 -11.01
N TYR A 235 10.12 5.19 -10.39
CA TYR A 235 11.40 5.00 -9.73
C TYR A 235 11.34 5.60 -8.34
N SER A 236 11.90 4.90 -7.36
CA SER A 236 12.07 5.38 -5.99
C SER A 236 13.50 5.10 -5.55
N ARG A 237 14.12 6.11 -4.94
CA ARG A 237 15.34 5.95 -4.18
C ARG A 237 15.12 6.46 -2.77
N ARG A 238 15.59 5.69 -1.79
CA ARG A 238 15.66 6.12 -0.39
C ARG A 238 17.06 5.89 0.14
N ASP A 239 17.57 6.85 0.89
CA ASP A 239 18.85 6.73 1.58
C ASP A 239 18.58 7.08 3.05
N GLY A 240 18.97 6.23 3.99
CA GLY A 240 18.62 6.38 5.41
C GLY A 240 19.59 5.70 6.35
N GLN A 241 19.34 5.89 7.64
CA GLN A 241 20.16 5.37 8.73
C GLN A 241 19.34 4.49 9.67
N GLU A 242 19.92 4.02 10.77
CA GLU A 242 19.17 3.27 11.77
C GLU A 242 17.99 4.08 12.29
N THR A 243 16.85 3.41 12.47
CA THR A 243 15.70 4.02 13.15
C THR A 243 16.07 4.28 14.61
N GLU A 244 15.93 5.54 15.04
CA GLU A 244 16.12 5.96 16.42
C GLU A 244 15.17 5.22 17.35
N ASN A 245 15.65 4.93 18.56
CA ASN A 245 14.83 4.41 19.62
C ASN A 245 14.41 5.55 20.56
N ASN A 246 13.41 5.31 21.40
CA ASN A 246 12.97 6.29 22.38
C ASN A 246 13.71 6.09 23.73
N SER A 247 15.05 6.04 23.68
CA SER A 247 15.91 5.84 24.85
C SER A 247 16.95 6.95 24.97
N GLY A 248 17.10 7.51 26.17
CA GLY A 248 18.15 8.50 26.47
C GLY A 248 19.47 7.88 26.93
N THR A 249 19.56 6.55 27.03
CA THR A 249 20.72 5.84 27.60
C THR A 249 21.24 4.70 26.74
N VAL A 250 20.45 4.22 25.78
CA VAL A 250 20.81 3.11 24.90
C VAL A 250 20.60 3.59 23.48
N ASP A 251 21.67 3.76 22.72
CA ASP A 251 21.55 4.16 21.32
C ASP A 251 21.00 3.02 20.45
N ALA A 252 20.37 3.38 19.35
CA ALA A 252 20.03 2.44 18.30
C ALA A 252 21.33 1.86 17.68
N TYR A 253 21.27 0.62 17.20
CA TYR A 253 22.45 0.02 16.61
C TYR A 253 22.77 0.70 15.26
N PRO A 254 23.95 1.33 15.10
CA PRO A 254 24.23 2.17 13.93
C PRO A 254 24.19 1.38 12.61
N ALA A 255 23.48 1.92 11.62
CA ALA A 255 23.39 1.31 10.30
C ALA A 255 23.16 2.39 9.24
N ASN A 256 23.70 2.17 8.04
CA ASN A 256 23.32 2.90 6.85
C ASN A 256 22.60 1.95 5.89
N TRP A 257 21.57 2.43 5.22
CA TRP A 257 20.88 1.67 4.19
C TRP A 257 20.45 2.59 3.06
N HIS A 258 20.28 1.99 1.90
CA HIS A 258 19.59 2.65 0.80
C HIS A 258 18.69 1.62 0.12
N SER A 259 17.69 2.09 -0.61
CA SER A 259 16.85 1.26 -1.45
C SER A 259 16.66 1.90 -2.81
N ASP A 260 16.70 1.07 -3.84
CA ASP A 260 16.34 1.41 -5.21
C ASP A 260 15.16 0.53 -5.63
N ALA A 261 14.07 1.17 -6.05
CA ALA A 261 12.88 0.50 -6.56
C ALA A 261 12.53 1.03 -7.95
N PHE A 262 12.22 0.13 -8.87
CA PHE A 262 11.85 0.46 -10.23
C PHE A 262 10.66 -0.39 -10.68
N LEU A 263 9.63 0.28 -11.18
CA LEU A 263 8.47 -0.34 -11.79
C LEU A 263 8.28 0.18 -13.20
N ALA A 264 8.04 -0.75 -14.13
CA ALA A 264 7.58 -0.44 -15.47
C ALA A 264 6.35 -1.28 -15.78
N SER A 265 5.27 -0.64 -16.23
CA SER A 265 4.07 -1.34 -16.67
C SER A 265 3.60 -0.80 -18.01
N GLY A 266 3.14 -1.71 -18.88
CA GLY A 266 2.62 -1.42 -20.20
C GLY A 266 1.29 -2.14 -20.41
N ILE A 267 0.32 -1.40 -20.96
CA ILE A 267 -1.01 -1.87 -21.29
C ILE A 267 -1.19 -1.70 -22.79
N TRP A 268 -1.41 -2.81 -23.49
CA TRP A 268 -1.82 -2.85 -24.88
C TRP A 268 -3.27 -3.32 -24.97
N GLN A 269 -4.14 -2.45 -25.47
CA GLN A 269 -5.58 -2.67 -25.58
C GLN A 269 -6.01 -2.40 -27.03
N PRO A 270 -5.86 -3.37 -27.95
CA PRO A 270 -6.18 -3.16 -29.37
C PRO A 270 -7.67 -2.91 -29.64
N ASN A 271 -8.57 -3.35 -28.74
CA ASN A 271 -10.01 -3.13 -28.81
C ASN A 271 -10.64 -3.23 -27.40
N ASP A 272 -11.97 -3.09 -27.31
CA ASP A 272 -12.70 -3.10 -26.02
C ASP A 272 -12.72 -4.48 -25.33
N GLU A 273 -12.46 -5.57 -26.04
CA GLU A 273 -12.54 -6.95 -25.53
C GLU A 273 -11.18 -7.53 -25.14
N HIS A 274 -10.08 -6.92 -25.58
CA HIS A 274 -8.73 -7.45 -25.39
C HIS A 274 -7.82 -6.41 -24.74
N LYS A 275 -7.32 -6.75 -23.56
CA LYS A 275 -6.34 -5.95 -22.82
C LYS A 275 -5.21 -6.85 -22.33
N LEU A 276 -4.00 -6.58 -22.81
CA LEU A 276 -2.77 -7.22 -22.34
C LEU A 276 -2.03 -6.24 -21.44
N THR A 277 -1.74 -6.64 -20.21
CA THR A 277 -0.92 -5.87 -19.27
C THR A 277 0.36 -6.64 -18.97
N SER A 278 1.49 -5.93 -19.00
CA SER A 278 2.80 -6.47 -18.61
C SER A 278 3.40 -5.54 -17.57
N THR A 279 3.91 -6.11 -16.48
CA THR A 279 4.50 -5.37 -15.37
C THR A 279 5.85 -5.97 -15.01
N PHE A 280 6.83 -5.11 -14.80
CA PHE A 280 8.16 -5.41 -14.29
C PHE A 280 8.36 -4.63 -12.99
N ASP A 281 8.74 -5.33 -11.92
CA ASP A 281 9.03 -4.77 -10.59
C ASP A 281 10.43 -5.22 -10.17
N TYR A 282 11.22 -4.26 -9.71
CA TYR A 282 12.55 -4.48 -9.16
C TYR A 282 12.71 -3.69 -7.87
N TYR A 283 13.19 -4.35 -6.83
CA TYR A 283 13.52 -3.72 -5.56
C TYR A 283 14.83 -4.28 -5.00
N HIS A 284 15.69 -3.38 -4.53
CA HIS A 284 16.93 -3.73 -3.87
C HIS A 284 17.20 -2.80 -2.69
N LYS A 285 17.42 -3.36 -1.50
CA LYS A 285 17.73 -2.61 -0.27
C LYS A 285 18.93 -3.22 0.46
N PRO A 286 20.17 -2.79 0.17
CA PRO A 286 21.32 -3.16 0.96
C PRO A 286 21.34 -2.39 2.29
N THR A 287 21.82 -3.04 3.33
CA THR A 287 22.03 -2.44 4.66
C THR A 287 23.44 -2.76 5.13
N THR A 288 24.15 -1.73 5.57
CA THR A 288 25.52 -1.81 6.06
C THR A 288 25.54 -1.35 7.52
N PRO A 289 25.76 -2.27 8.47
CA PRO A 289 26.08 -1.93 9.84
C PRO A 289 27.30 -0.99 9.91
N THR A 290 27.22 0.05 10.72
CA THR A 290 28.39 0.90 10.99
C THR A 290 29.11 0.36 12.22
N THR A 291 30.43 0.15 12.12
CA THR A 291 31.24 -0.35 13.22
C THR A 291 31.23 0.65 14.38
N ILE A 292 30.85 0.21 15.57
CA ILE A 292 31.02 1.00 16.79
C ILE A 292 32.52 1.02 17.14
N PRO A 293 33.16 2.19 17.30
CA PRO A 293 34.57 2.28 17.71
C PRO A 293 34.81 1.43 18.98
N GLY A 294 35.74 0.48 18.91
CA GLY A 294 36.09 -0.41 20.04
C GLY A 294 35.41 -1.78 20.06
N THR A 295 34.52 -2.09 19.10
CA THR A 295 33.96 -3.45 18.96
C THR A 295 34.59 -4.13 17.74
N PRO A 296 35.28 -5.30 17.88
CA PRO A 296 35.84 -5.98 16.73
C PRO A 296 34.74 -6.38 15.75
N ALA A 297 34.94 -6.11 14.46
CA ALA A 297 34.09 -6.63 13.41
C ALA A 297 34.04 -8.15 13.52
N ALA A 298 32.84 -8.72 13.62
CA ALA A 298 32.69 -10.17 13.69
C ALA A 298 33.14 -10.77 12.35
N THR A 299 34.31 -11.40 12.34
CA THR A 299 34.78 -12.22 11.23
C THR A 299 33.75 -13.32 11.00
N ALA A 300 33.12 -13.34 9.83
CA ALA A 300 32.26 -14.45 9.44
C ALA A 300 33.08 -15.76 9.55
N PRO A 301 32.55 -16.83 10.18
CA PRO A 301 33.26 -18.09 10.22
C PRO A 301 33.40 -18.61 8.78
N SER A 302 34.64 -18.66 8.29
CA SER A 302 34.95 -19.35 7.04
C SER A 302 34.47 -20.78 7.15
N ALA A 303 33.57 -21.20 6.25
CA ALA A 303 33.14 -22.58 6.17
C ALA A 303 34.38 -23.49 6.05
N PRO A 304 34.53 -24.54 6.88
CA PRO A 304 35.63 -25.47 6.72
C PRO A 304 35.50 -26.15 5.35
N PRO A 305 36.62 -26.40 4.64
CA PRO A 305 36.58 -27.02 3.33
C PRO A 305 35.90 -28.40 3.43
N THR A 306 34.88 -28.60 2.59
CA THR A 306 34.17 -29.88 2.48
C THR A 306 35.16 -30.97 2.10
N ARG A 307 35.46 -31.88 3.04
CA ARG A 307 36.24 -33.08 2.76
C ARG A 307 35.45 -33.97 1.79
N PRO A 308 36.01 -34.40 0.64
CA PRO A 308 35.29 -35.29 -0.27
C PRO A 308 34.89 -36.57 0.44
N ALA A 309 33.68 -37.04 0.19
CA ALA A 309 33.17 -38.30 0.71
C ALA A 309 34.07 -39.46 0.25
N ARG A 310 34.55 -40.26 1.20
CA ARG A 310 35.29 -41.49 0.93
C ARG A 310 34.29 -42.53 0.40
N PRO A 311 34.53 -43.18 -0.74
CA PRO A 311 33.66 -44.26 -1.21
C PRO A 311 33.65 -45.39 -0.18
N GLY A 312 32.47 -45.80 0.27
CA GLY A 312 32.30 -46.94 1.15
C GLY A 312 32.73 -48.22 0.44
N ALA A 313 33.66 -48.95 1.05
CA ALA A 313 33.92 -50.34 0.72
C ALA A 313 32.74 -51.19 1.22
N GLY A 314 32.19 -52.02 0.34
CA GLY A 314 31.12 -52.94 0.67
C GLY A 314 31.55 -54.05 1.63
N ALA A 315 30.55 -54.55 2.36
CA ALA A 315 30.37 -55.94 2.78
C ALA A 315 28.87 -56.13 2.98
#